data_AF-A0A958FIE3-F1
#
_entry.id   AF-A0A958FIE3-F1
#
_cell.length_a   1.000
_cell.length_b   1.000
_cell.length_c   1.000
_cell.angle_alpha   90.00
_cell.angle_beta   90.00
_cell.angle_gamma   90.00
#
_symmetry.space_group_name_H-M   'P 1'
#
loop_
_entity.id
_entity.type
_entity.pdbx_description
1 polymer ?
#
loop_
_entity_poly.entity_id
_entity_poly.type
_entity_poly.pdbx_seq_one_letter_code
_entity_poly.pdbx_strand_id
1 'polypeptide(L)'
;ATRQFVLGNVESAWAACDVVVEGRCDIGGQEHVYLETQGARALPGEGDAIKLYSSTQSPYVVQRSVAKVLGVPYHLIEVDVKRIGGGFGGKEDQATPWACLAALACRLTGRPVELILSRHDDLLMTGKRHAYSSDFKIGLDKTGKILAYAVRHYQNAGASADLSPAILERTLFHSTNAYYIPNVHIFAASCRTNIPPATAFRGFAGPQGMFVTESAIAQAAETLGISREEIQRRNLIP
;
A
#
# COMPACT_ATOMS: atom_id res chain seq x y z
N ALA A 1 3.48 -12.65 4.19
CA ALA A 1 2.73 -13.61 3.35
C ALA A 1 3.23 -13.48 1.92
N THR A 2 3.27 -14.57 1.16
CA THR A 2 3.65 -14.56 -0.27
C THR A 2 2.42 -14.68 -1.15
N ARG A 3 2.51 -14.15 -2.37
CA ARG A 3 1.51 -14.23 -3.42
C ARG A 3 2.19 -14.41 -4.77
N GLN A 4 1.52 -15.06 -5.70
CA GLN A 4 2.00 -15.23 -7.06
C GLN A 4 0.87 -15.12 -8.08
N PHE A 5 1.21 -14.62 -9.26
CA PHE A 5 0.36 -14.61 -10.44
C PHE A 5 1.16 -15.18 -11.61
N VAL A 6 0.59 -16.15 -12.31
CA VAL A 6 1.22 -16.82 -13.45
C VAL A 6 0.25 -16.83 -14.63
N LEU A 7 0.75 -16.45 -15.80
CA LEU A 7 0.06 -16.52 -17.09
C LEU A 7 1.04 -17.11 -18.10
N GLY A 8 0.61 -18.07 -18.92
CA GLY A 8 1.47 -18.73 -19.90
C GLY A 8 2.63 -19.52 -19.27
N ASN A 9 3.72 -19.70 -20.00
CA ASN A 9 4.93 -20.40 -19.54
C ASN A 9 6.19 -19.58 -19.83
N VAL A 10 6.62 -18.85 -18.80
CA VAL A 10 7.79 -17.98 -18.84
C VAL A 10 9.09 -18.74 -19.13
N GLU A 11 9.27 -19.94 -18.55
CA GLU A 11 10.50 -20.73 -18.70
C GLU A 11 10.74 -21.14 -20.16
N SER A 12 9.69 -21.59 -20.86
CA SER A 12 9.81 -21.93 -22.28
C SER A 12 9.92 -20.70 -23.19
N ALA A 13 9.37 -19.56 -22.77
CA ALA A 13 9.30 -18.35 -23.60
C ALA A 13 10.68 -17.68 -23.77
N TRP A 14 11.59 -17.83 -22.81
CA TRP A 14 12.93 -17.22 -22.87
C TRP A 14 13.72 -17.62 -24.13
N ALA A 15 13.58 -18.85 -24.60
CA ALA A 15 14.29 -19.33 -25.79
C ALA A 15 13.83 -18.65 -27.09
N ALA A 16 12.63 -18.05 -27.10
CA ALA A 16 12.09 -17.31 -28.24
C ALA A 16 12.41 -15.80 -28.18
N CYS A 17 13.02 -15.32 -27.09
CA CYS A 17 13.40 -13.91 -26.95
C CYS A 17 14.73 -13.66 -27.66
N ASP A 18 14.77 -12.65 -28.52
CA ASP A 18 16.01 -12.18 -29.13
C ASP A 18 16.85 -11.34 -28.15
N VAL A 19 16.18 -10.65 -27.23
CA VAL A 19 16.80 -9.84 -26.17
C VAL A 19 16.18 -10.20 -24.83
N VAL A 20 17.04 -10.40 -23.83
CA VAL A 20 16.64 -10.65 -22.44
C VAL A 20 17.42 -9.70 -21.55
N VAL A 21 16.71 -8.93 -20.75
CA VAL A 21 17.28 -7.95 -19.82
C VAL A 21 16.86 -8.31 -18.40
N GLU A 22 17.84 -8.30 -17.50
CA GLU A 22 17.66 -8.53 -16.07
C GLU A 22 18.13 -7.30 -15.30
N GLY A 23 17.43 -6.98 -14.21
CA GLY A 23 17.79 -5.83 -13.40
C GLY A 23 17.09 -5.82 -12.06
N ARG A 24 17.47 -4.82 -11.25
CA ARG A 24 16.89 -4.57 -9.93
C ARG A 24 16.43 -3.13 -9.84
N CYS A 25 15.31 -2.93 -9.14
CA CYS A 25 14.68 -1.65 -8.89
C CYS A 25 14.32 -1.53 -7.40
N ASP A 26 14.88 -0.52 -6.74
CA ASP A 26 14.54 -0.18 -5.36
C ASP A 26 13.73 1.13 -5.33
N ILE A 27 12.59 1.11 -4.64
CA ILE A 27 11.67 2.24 -4.51
C ILE A 27 11.52 2.58 -3.03
N GLY A 28 11.84 3.82 -2.66
CA GLY A 28 11.70 4.31 -1.30
C GLY A 28 10.26 4.35 -0.79
N GLY A 29 10.10 4.39 0.53
CA GLY A 29 8.82 4.70 1.15
C GLY A 29 8.44 6.17 0.97
N GLN A 30 7.19 6.50 1.26
CA GLN A 30 6.66 7.87 1.12
C GLN A 30 5.69 8.18 2.24
N GLU A 31 5.88 9.34 2.86
CA GLU A 31 5.03 9.85 3.92
C GLU A 31 3.84 10.65 3.38
N HIS A 32 2.68 10.53 4.05
CA HIS A 32 1.43 11.13 3.58
C HIS A 32 1.44 12.65 3.63
N VAL A 33 1.99 13.18 4.73
CA VAL A 33 2.05 14.62 5.02
C VAL A 33 0.70 15.32 4.79
N TYR A 34 -0.40 14.67 5.21
CA TYR A 34 -1.69 15.34 5.38
C TYR A 34 -1.51 16.55 6.29
N LEU A 35 -2.15 17.68 6.01
CA LEU A 35 -1.90 18.93 6.76
C LEU A 35 -2.39 18.85 8.20
N GLU A 36 -3.58 18.27 8.40
CA GLU A 36 -4.10 17.92 9.73
C GLU A 36 -3.49 16.61 10.18
N THR A 37 -2.74 16.59 11.28
CA THR A 37 -2.17 15.36 11.89
C THR A 37 -3.26 14.39 12.37
N GLN A 38 -2.87 13.21 12.82
CA GLN A 38 -3.75 12.27 13.48
C GLN A 38 -4.32 12.89 14.75
N GLY A 39 -5.61 12.66 14.97
CA GLY A 39 -6.26 13.09 16.19
C GLY A 39 -7.65 12.50 16.39
N ALA A 40 -8.05 12.43 17.65
CA ALA A 40 -9.37 12.01 18.06
C ALA A 40 -9.77 12.71 19.36
N ARG A 41 -11.05 13.07 19.45
CA ARG A 41 -11.68 13.57 20.68
C ARG A 41 -12.81 12.64 21.09
N ALA A 42 -12.78 12.17 22.33
CA ALA A 42 -13.81 11.35 22.94
C ALA A 42 -14.59 12.19 23.96
N LEU A 43 -15.92 12.04 23.94
CA LEU A 43 -16.84 12.64 24.89
C LEU A 43 -17.60 11.52 25.61
N PRO A 44 -17.71 11.56 26.95
CA PRO A 44 -18.54 10.61 27.68
C PRO A 44 -20.02 10.87 27.40
N GLY A 45 -20.78 9.81 27.19
CA GLY A 45 -22.24 9.81 27.06
C GLY A 45 -22.92 9.26 28.33
N GLU A 46 -24.17 8.86 28.19
CA GLU A 46 -24.91 8.18 29.26
C GLU A 46 -24.41 6.76 29.47
N GLY A 47 -24.15 6.38 30.73
CA GLY A 47 -23.63 5.06 31.08
C GLY A 47 -22.24 4.82 30.47
N ASP A 48 -22.13 3.75 29.67
CA ASP A 48 -20.89 3.37 28.97
C ASP A 48 -20.79 3.95 27.55
N ALA A 49 -21.73 4.80 27.13
CA ALA A 49 -21.72 5.38 25.79
C ALA A 49 -20.56 6.37 25.62
N ILE A 50 -19.94 6.36 24.42
CA ILE A 50 -18.89 7.31 24.05
C ILE A 50 -19.15 7.84 22.64
N LYS A 51 -19.11 9.16 22.50
CA LYS A 51 -19.10 9.83 21.21
C LYS A 51 -17.69 10.26 20.84
N LEU A 52 -17.25 9.89 19.65
CA LEU A 52 -15.92 10.18 19.10
C LEU A 52 -16.04 11.13 17.92
N TYR A 53 -15.15 12.13 17.90
CA TYR A 53 -14.80 12.88 16.71
C TYR A 53 -13.40 12.46 16.32
N SER A 54 -13.24 11.74 15.21
CA SER A 54 -11.95 11.19 14.79
C SER A 54 -11.59 11.70 13.41
N SER A 55 -10.34 12.11 13.22
CA SER A 55 -9.82 12.37 11.87
C SER A 55 -9.48 11.04 11.21
N THR A 56 -10.49 10.38 10.63
CA THR A 56 -10.38 9.04 10.04
C THR A 56 -11.10 8.96 8.68
N GLN A 57 -10.62 8.07 7.81
CA GLN A 57 -11.30 7.67 6.57
C GLN A 57 -12.25 6.48 6.80
N SER A 58 -12.13 5.78 7.94
CA SER A 58 -12.87 4.55 8.22
C SER A 58 -13.56 4.61 9.59
N PRO A 59 -14.65 5.39 9.74
CA PRO A 59 -15.40 5.51 11.01
C PRO A 59 -15.85 4.16 11.57
N TYR A 60 -16.24 3.23 10.69
CA TYR A 60 -16.63 1.87 11.06
C TYR A 60 -15.50 1.08 11.73
N VAL A 61 -14.27 1.16 11.22
CA VAL A 61 -13.11 0.47 11.81
C VAL A 61 -12.78 1.05 13.18
N VAL A 62 -12.86 2.38 13.32
CA VAL A 62 -12.72 3.06 14.61
C VAL A 62 -13.77 2.59 15.59
N GLN A 63 -15.06 2.63 15.23
CA GLN A 63 -16.18 2.22 16.07
C GLN A 63 -15.99 0.79 16.59
N ARG A 64 -15.72 -0.14 15.66
CA ARG A 64 -15.52 -1.55 15.96
C ARG A 64 -14.34 -1.77 16.91
N SER A 65 -13.24 -1.08 16.68
CA SER A 65 -12.00 -1.25 17.46
C SER A 65 -12.13 -0.65 18.86
N VAL A 66 -12.73 0.53 18.97
CA VAL A 66 -13.01 1.18 20.26
C VAL A 66 -13.94 0.32 21.11
N ALA A 67 -15.05 -0.14 20.53
CA ALA A 67 -16.00 -1.01 21.21
C ALA A 67 -15.31 -2.28 21.74
N LYS A 68 -14.45 -2.89 20.93
CA LYS A 68 -13.65 -4.05 21.32
C LYS A 68 -12.67 -3.74 22.46
N VAL A 69 -11.93 -2.63 22.38
CA VAL A 69 -10.95 -2.21 23.41
C VAL A 69 -11.65 -1.94 24.74
N LEU A 70 -12.83 -1.32 24.70
CA LEU A 70 -13.61 -1.02 25.89
C LEU A 70 -14.44 -2.24 26.36
N GLY A 71 -14.62 -3.26 25.53
CA GLY A 71 -15.48 -4.40 25.87
C GLY A 71 -16.97 -4.02 25.97
N VAL A 72 -17.43 -3.14 25.07
CA VAL A 72 -18.83 -2.69 24.99
C VAL A 72 -19.46 -3.01 23.63
N PRO A 73 -20.79 -3.11 23.52
CA PRO A 73 -21.46 -3.25 22.23
C PRO A 73 -21.26 -2.05 21.29
N TYR A 74 -21.29 -2.29 19.97
CA TYR A 74 -21.08 -1.23 18.96
C TYR A 74 -22.06 -0.06 19.06
N HIS A 75 -23.30 -0.31 19.48
CA HIS A 75 -24.33 0.73 19.58
C HIS A 75 -24.03 1.78 20.67
N LEU A 76 -23.09 1.51 21.59
CA LEU A 76 -22.63 2.47 22.59
C LEU A 76 -21.52 3.38 22.08
N ILE A 77 -20.97 3.12 20.89
CA ILE A 77 -19.90 3.92 20.30
C ILE A 77 -20.44 4.64 19.06
N GLU A 78 -20.47 5.97 19.12
CA GLU A 78 -20.77 6.82 17.97
C GLU A 78 -19.46 7.44 17.46
N VAL A 79 -19.19 7.36 16.16
CA VAL A 79 -18.03 8.00 15.53
C VAL A 79 -18.51 8.98 14.47
N ASP A 80 -18.26 10.27 14.69
CA ASP A 80 -18.62 11.35 13.79
C ASP A 80 -17.36 11.92 13.10
N VAL A 81 -17.45 12.10 11.78
CA VAL A 81 -16.37 12.63 10.94
C VAL A 81 -16.97 13.68 10.01
N LYS A 82 -16.84 14.95 10.38
CA LYS A 82 -17.35 16.06 9.56
C LYS A 82 -16.49 16.32 8.31
N ARG A 83 -15.17 16.36 8.49
CA ARG A 83 -14.16 16.53 7.44
C ARG A 83 -12.80 16.10 7.98
N ILE A 84 -11.84 15.84 7.09
CA ILE A 84 -10.43 15.60 7.43
C ILE A 84 -9.53 16.52 6.59
N GLY A 85 -8.46 17.05 7.18
CA GLY A 85 -7.46 17.91 6.54
C GLY A 85 -6.41 17.12 5.76
N GLY A 86 -6.87 16.19 4.91
CA GLY A 86 -6.05 15.21 4.19
C GLY A 86 -5.95 13.88 4.92
N GLY A 87 -5.78 12.80 4.15
CA GLY A 87 -5.63 11.43 4.67
C GLY A 87 -4.76 10.55 3.76
N PHE A 88 -5.08 10.50 2.46
CA PHE A 88 -4.27 9.83 1.43
C PHE A 88 -4.00 8.33 1.68
N GLY A 89 -4.82 7.67 2.49
CA GLY A 89 -4.64 6.27 2.94
C GLY A 89 -4.12 6.18 4.39
N GLY A 90 -3.30 7.14 4.82
CA GLY A 90 -2.74 7.19 6.16
C GLY A 90 -3.75 7.46 7.28
N LYS A 91 -5.04 7.68 6.98
CA LYS A 91 -6.12 7.77 7.97
C LYS A 91 -7.18 6.67 7.82
N GLU A 92 -6.89 5.64 7.01
CA GLU A 92 -7.76 4.47 6.83
C GLU A 92 -7.74 3.60 8.09
N ASP A 93 -6.64 2.91 8.38
CA ASP A 93 -6.49 2.11 9.60
C ASP A 93 -5.69 2.82 10.69
N GLN A 94 -4.69 3.63 10.32
CA GLN A 94 -3.75 4.26 11.26
C GLN A 94 -4.37 5.34 12.16
N ALA A 95 -5.58 5.82 11.87
CA ALA A 95 -6.32 6.71 12.78
C ALA A 95 -6.88 5.97 14.02
N THR A 96 -7.06 4.66 13.91
CA THR A 96 -7.78 3.83 14.88
C THR A 96 -7.12 3.75 16.26
N PRO A 97 -5.79 3.56 16.39
CA PRO A 97 -5.15 3.48 17.71
C PRO A 97 -5.36 4.75 18.54
N TRP A 98 -5.30 5.92 17.90
CA TRP A 98 -5.47 7.22 18.55
C TRP A 98 -6.89 7.42 19.10
N ALA A 99 -7.90 7.00 18.33
CA ALA A 99 -9.28 7.00 18.79
C ALA A 99 -9.52 6.01 19.95
N CYS A 100 -8.88 4.83 19.90
CA CYS A 100 -8.94 3.86 21.01
C CYS A 100 -8.33 4.42 22.29
N LEU A 101 -7.18 5.09 22.20
CA LEU A 101 -6.52 5.72 23.35
C LEU A 101 -7.36 6.87 23.93
N ALA A 102 -7.91 7.74 23.09
CA ALA A 102 -8.79 8.83 23.53
C ALA A 102 -10.05 8.28 24.22
N ALA A 103 -10.69 7.26 23.64
CA ALA A 103 -11.87 6.63 24.22
C ALA A 103 -11.58 5.92 25.55
N LEU A 104 -10.45 5.20 25.65
CA LEU A 104 -10.03 4.55 26.88
C LEU A 104 -9.78 5.56 28.00
N ALA A 105 -9.03 6.63 27.71
CA ALA A 105 -8.78 7.70 28.67
C ALA A 105 -10.08 8.41 29.08
N CYS A 106 -10.99 8.67 28.14
CA CYS A 106 -12.30 9.23 28.41
C CYS A 106 -13.10 8.34 29.38
N ARG A 107 -13.09 7.02 29.16
CA ARG A 107 -13.79 6.08 30.06
C ARG A 107 -13.19 6.05 31.46
N LEU A 108 -11.86 6.01 31.56
CA LEU A 108 -11.16 5.95 32.85
C LEU A 108 -11.35 7.22 33.68
N THR A 109 -11.44 8.37 33.02
CA THR A 109 -11.52 9.67 33.70
C THR A 109 -12.94 10.20 33.86
N GLY A 110 -13.91 9.66 33.11
CA GLY A 110 -15.27 10.20 33.02
C GLY A 110 -15.33 11.60 32.43
N ARG A 111 -14.30 12.04 31.69
CA ARG A 111 -14.16 13.41 31.17
C ARG A 111 -13.88 13.39 29.67
N PRO A 112 -14.25 14.46 28.94
CA PRO A 112 -13.79 14.67 27.57
C PRO A 112 -12.26 14.57 27.46
N VAL A 113 -11.78 13.80 26.48
CA VAL A 113 -10.35 13.65 26.18
C VAL A 113 -10.11 13.95 24.71
N GLU A 114 -9.12 14.79 24.42
CA GLU A 114 -8.65 15.09 23.06
C GLU A 114 -7.18 14.71 22.94
N LEU A 115 -6.86 13.98 21.87
CA LEU A 115 -5.50 13.60 21.51
C LEU A 115 -5.24 14.08 20.09
N ILE A 116 -4.23 14.93 19.93
CA ILE A 116 -3.75 15.42 18.64
C ILE A 116 -2.24 15.21 18.63
N LEU A 117 -1.75 14.50 17.62
CA LEU A 117 -0.30 14.28 17.50
C LEU A 117 0.41 15.54 17.03
N SER A 118 1.60 15.77 17.58
CA SER A 118 2.56 16.68 16.97
C SER A 118 2.97 16.14 15.60
N ARG A 119 3.41 17.01 14.69
CA ARG A 119 3.90 16.56 13.38
C ARG A 119 5.04 15.54 13.53
N HIS A 120 5.94 15.75 14.48
CA HIS A 120 7.08 14.85 14.68
C HIS A 120 6.62 13.45 15.06
N ASP A 121 5.70 13.33 16.03
CA ASP A 121 5.20 12.03 16.50
C ASP A 121 4.38 11.33 15.43
N ASP A 122 3.59 12.09 14.66
CA ASP A 122 2.82 11.57 13.54
C ASP A 122 3.72 10.87 12.49
N LEU A 123 4.80 11.55 12.06
CA LEU A 123 5.78 11.02 11.10
C LEU A 123 6.55 9.80 11.63
N LEU A 124 6.76 9.74 12.95
CA LEU A 124 7.53 8.69 13.60
C LEU A 124 6.68 7.45 13.88
N MET A 125 5.42 7.63 14.28
CA MET A 125 4.59 6.57 14.84
C MET A 125 3.60 5.98 13.84
N THR A 126 3.23 6.71 12.78
CA THR A 126 2.25 6.23 11.80
C THR A 126 2.90 5.48 10.64
N GLY A 127 2.12 4.56 10.09
CA GLY A 127 2.47 3.85 8.87
C GLY A 127 2.51 4.75 7.65
N LYS A 128 3.35 4.38 6.69
CA LYS A 128 3.57 5.10 5.43
C LYS A 128 3.59 4.15 4.24
N ARG A 129 3.79 4.67 3.01
CA ARG A 129 3.90 3.84 1.81
C ARG A 129 5.02 2.82 1.97
N HIS A 130 4.74 1.56 1.64
CA HIS A 130 5.73 0.50 1.57
C HIS A 130 6.89 0.84 0.64
N ALA A 131 8.11 0.76 1.16
CA ALA A 131 9.32 0.65 0.35
C ALA A 131 9.36 -0.72 -0.34
N TYR A 132 9.89 -0.76 -1.56
CA TYR A 132 9.97 -1.96 -2.39
C TYR A 132 11.40 -2.20 -2.82
N SER A 133 11.79 -3.48 -2.84
CA SER A 133 12.93 -3.98 -3.61
C SER A 133 12.39 -4.98 -4.62
N SER A 134 12.76 -4.86 -5.89
CA SER A 134 12.22 -5.72 -6.94
C SER A 134 13.28 -6.16 -7.92
N ASP A 135 13.34 -7.47 -8.18
CA ASP A 135 14.17 -8.05 -9.23
C ASP A 135 13.27 -8.35 -10.43
N PHE A 136 13.69 -7.98 -11.64
CA PHE A 136 12.92 -8.22 -12.86
C PHE A 136 13.76 -8.87 -13.95
N LYS A 137 13.06 -9.56 -14.85
CA LYS A 137 13.57 -10.12 -16.09
C LYS A 137 12.53 -9.92 -17.18
N ILE A 138 12.91 -9.28 -18.28
CA ILE A 138 12.03 -9.02 -19.42
C ILE A 138 12.65 -9.56 -20.71
N GLY A 139 11.85 -10.22 -21.52
CA GLY A 139 12.26 -10.84 -22.77
C GLY A 139 11.44 -10.29 -23.93
N LEU A 140 12.13 -9.86 -24.99
CA LEU A 140 11.54 -9.24 -26.17
C LEU A 140 12.08 -9.88 -27.45
N ASP A 141 11.32 -9.79 -28.53
CA ASP A 141 11.82 -10.05 -29.88
C ASP A 141 12.57 -8.82 -30.46
N LYS A 142 13.20 -8.97 -31.63
CA LYS A 142 13.88 -7.87 -32.36
C LYS A 142 12.97 -6.69 -32.69
N THR A 143 11.66 -6.88 -32.68
CA THR A 143 10.67 -5.84 -32.91
C THR A 143 10.28 -5.13 -31.62
N GLY A 144 10.82 -5.49 -30.45
CA GLY A 144 10.41 -4.90 -29.18
C GLY A 144 9.01 -5.35 -28.73
N LYS A 145 8.49 -6.47 -29.25
CA LYS A 145 7.31 -7.12 -28.67
C LYS A 145 7.75 -7.91 -27.44
N ILE A 146 7.06 -7.71 -26.31
CA ILE A 146 7.35 -8.39 -25.05
C ILE A 146 6.75 -9.79 -25.12
N LEU A 147 7.60 -10.80 -24.95
CA LEU A 147 7.21 -12.21 -24.98
C LEU A 147 7.10 -12.81 -23.58
N ALA A 148 7.95 -12.34 -22.66
CA ALA A 148 8.01 -12.85 -21.31
C ALA A 148 8.39 -11.78 -20.29
N TYR A 149 7.77 -11.83 -19.11
CA TYR A 149 8.09 -10.96 -17.99
C TYR A 149 8.04 -11.74 -16.68
N ALA A 150 9.14 -11.74 -15.93
CA ALA A 150 9.20 -12.26 -14.58
C ALA A 150 9.63 -11.15 -13.63
N VAL A 151 8.96 -11.06 -12.48
CA VAL A 151 9.30 -10.07 -11.46
C VAL A 151 9.06 -10.61 -10.06
N ARG A 152 9.95 -10.24 -9.15
CA ARG A 152 9.88 -10.58 -7.72
C ARG A 152 9.85 -9.30 -6.92
N HIS A 153 8.72 -9.00 -6.30
CA HIS A 153 8.54 -7.83 -5.45
C HIS A 153 8.69 -8.20 -3.97
N TYR A 154 9.49 -7.42 -3.25
CA TYR A 154 9.65 -7.51 -1.81
C TYR A 154 9.24 -6.18 -1.19
N GLN A 155 8.06 -6.15 -0.55
CA GLN A 155 7.59 -4.95 0.15
C GLN A 155 8.01 -5.01 1.62
N ASN A 156 8.56 -3.91 2.14
CA ASN A 156 8.80 -3.78 3.56
C ASN A 156 7.48 -3.43 4.28
N ALA A 157 6.93 -4.38 5.03
CA ALA A 157 5.63 -4.25 5.70
C ALA A 157 5.72 -3.64 7.10
N GLY A 158 6.92 -3.52 7.69
CA GLY A 158 7.09 -3.10 9.06
C GLY A 158 6.74 -4.19 10.08
N ALA A 159 6.44 -3.77 11.31
CA ALA A 159 6.30 -4.65 12.47
C ALA A 159 5.05 -5.54 12.48
N SER A 160 3.97 -5.10 11.85
CA SER A 160 2.69 -5.83 11.77
C SER A 160 2.10 -5.74 10.37
N ALA A 161 1.08 -6.58 10.09
CA ALA A 161 0.51 -6.69 8.76
C ALA A 161 -0.18 -5.40 8.28
N ASP A 162 -1.02 -4.77 9.12
CA ASP A 162 -1.91 -3.68 8.68
C ASP A 162 -2.60 -4.09 7.35
N LEU A 163 -2.67 -3.20 6.36
CA LEU A 163 -3.22 -3.46 5.03
C LEU A 163 -2.22 -4.11 4.06
N SER A 164 -1.02 -4.48 4.53
CA SER A 164 0.05 -5.05 3.69
C SER A 164 -0.40 -6.22 2.80
N PRO A 165 -1.22 -7.19 3.25
CA PRO A 165 -1.66 -8.29 2.39
C PRO A 165 -2.51 -7.83 1.20
N ALA A 166 -3.47 -6.91 1.43
CA ALA A 166 -4.31 -6.36 0.37
C ALA A 166 -3.50 -5.49 -0.60
N ILE A 167 -2.54 -4.74 -0.06
CA ILE A 167 -1.61 -3.92 -0.85
C ILE A 167 -0.75 -4.80 -1.77
N LEU A 168 -0.26 -5.93 -1.27
CA LEU A 168 0.55 -6.88 -2.04
C LEU A 168 -0.22 -7.45 -3.24
N GLU A 169 -1.52 -7.72 -3.08
CA GLU A 169 -2.37 -8.21 -4.17
C GLU A 169 -2.55 -7.15 -5.26
N ARG A 170 -2.69 -5.87 -4.88
CA ARG A 170 -2.77 -4.78 -5.85
C ARG A 170 -1.48 -4.61 -6.66
N THR A 171 -0.30 -4.85 -6.07
CA THR A 171 0.96 -4.93 -6.82
C THR A 171 0.85 -5.94 -7.94
N LEU A 172 0.42 -7.18 -7.64
CA LEU A 172 0.31 -8.24 -8.64
C LEU A 172 -0.55 -7.80 -9.84
N PHE A 173 -1.70 -7.16 -9.58
CA PHE A 173 -2.61 -6.75 -10.63
C PHE A 173 -2.10 -5.59 -11.50
N HIS A 174 -1.05 -4.88 -11.08
CA HIS A 174 -0.53 -3.72 -11.81
C HIS A 174 0.92 -3.91 -12.28
N SER A 175 1.57 -5.06 -12.01
CA SER A 175 2.93 -5.38 -12.46
C SER A 175 3.04 -5.61 -13.98
N THR A 176 1.94 -5.70 -14.73
CA THR A 176 1.98 -5.68 -16.21
C THR A 176 1.60 -4.32 -16.79
N ASN A 177 1.18 -3.37 -15.94
CA ASN A 177 0.65 -2.07 -16.33
C ASN A 177 -0.40 -2.18 -17.47
N ALA A 178 -0.27 -1.38 -18.54
CA ALA A 178 -1.16 -1.36 -19.69
C ALA A 178 -0.71 -2.29 -20.82
N TYR A 179 0.21 -3.23 -20.55
CA TYR A 179 0.85 -4.04 -21.59
C TYR A 179 0.29 -5.46 -21.63
N TYR A 180 -0.01 -5.92 -22.84
CA TYR A 180 -0.26 -7.32 -23.12
C TYR A 180 1.07 -8.09 -23.12
N ILE A 181 1.22 -9.00 -22.15
CA ILE A 181 2.40 -9.86 -22.03
C ILE A 181 1.90 -11.31 -21.96
N PRO A 182 2.20 -12.16 -22.95
CA PRO A 182 1.60 -13.49 -23.05
C PRO A 182 2.13 -14.48 -22.00
N ASN A 183 3.35 -14.28 -21.51
CA ASN A 183 3.96 -15.12 -20.49
C ASN A 183 4.44 -14.26 -19.31
N VAL A 184 3.81 -14.42 -18.15
CA VAL A 184 4.06 -13.59 -16.97
C VAL A 184 4.22 -14.47 -15.74
N HIS A 185 5.22 -14.18 -14.91
CA HIS A 185 5.35 -14.72 -13.57
C HIS A 185 5.69 -13.60 -12.59
N ILE A 186 4.69 -13.18 -11.82
CA ILE A 186 4.84 -12.15 -10.80
C ILE A 186 4.81 -12.83 -9.44
N PHE A 187 5.88 -12.69 -8.69
CA PHE A 187 5.97 -13.09 -7.29
C PHE A 187 5.99 -11.84 -6.41
N ALA A 188 5.30 -11.88 -5.27
CA ALA A 188 5.33 -10.79 -4.31
C ALA A 188 5.35 -11.32 -2.86
N ALA A 189 6.12 -10.68 -1.99
CA ALA A 189 6.21 -11.01 -0.57
C ALA A 189 6.17 -9.77 0.33
N SER A 190 5.41 -9.86 1.42
CA SER A 190 5.48 -8.90 2.54
C SER A 190 6.55 -9.32 3.54
N CYS A 191 7.59 -8.50 3.67
CA CYS A 191 8.69 -8.69 4.60
C CYS A 191 8.39 -8.01 5.94
N ARG A 192 8.37 -8.79 7.02
CA ARG A 192 8.23 -8.25 8.38
C ARG A 192 9.58 -7.69 8.85
N THR A 193 9.57 -6.51 9.45
CA THR A 193 10.76 -5.82 9.96
C THR A 193 10.44 -5.11 11.29
N ASN A 194 11.39 -4.38 11.87
CA ASN A 194 11.25 -3.71 13.17
C ASN A 194 10.96 -2.19 13.06
N ILE A 195 10.38 -1.74 11.95
CA ILE A 195 9.95 -0.35 11.75
C ILE A 195 8.42 -0.23 11.91
N PRO A 196 7.86 1.00 12.05
CA PRO A 196 6.41 1.20 12.08
C PRO A 196 5.70 0.46 10.93
N PRO A 197 4.55 -0.18 11.17
CA PRO A 197 3.81 -0.92 10.14
C PRO A 197 3.49 -0.02 8.96
N ALA A 198 3.90 -0.40 7.76
CA ALA A 198 3.53 0.34 6.55
C ALA A 198 2.03 0.13 6.25
N THR A 199 1.40 1.12 5.62
CA THR A 199 -0.06 1.18 5.45
C THR A 199 -0.46 1.65 4.05
N ALA A 200 -1.76 1.83 3.83
CA ALA A 200 -2.30 2.39 2.62
C ALA A 200 -1.72 3.77 2.32
N PHE A 201 -1.27 3.97 1.08
CA PHE A 201 -1.00 5.28 0.51
C PHE A 201 -1.68 5.34 -0.87
N ARG A 202 -2.17 6.50 -1.30
CA ARG A 202 -2.69 6.75 -2.67
C ARG A 202 -1.95 5.95 -3.76
N GLY A 203 -2.72 5.14 -4.48
CA GLY A 203 -2.24 4.18 -5.50
C GLY A 203 -2.15 2.74 -4.98
N PHE A 204 -1.98 2.55 -3.67
CA PHE A 204 -2.10 1.27 -2.96
C PHE A 204 -1.23 0.18 -3.59
N ALA A 205 0.09 0.46 -3.64
CA ALA A 205 1.14 -0.30 -4.31
C ALA A 205 1.09 -0.47 -5.84
N GLY A 206 0.00 -0.06 -6.50
CA GLY A 206 -0.04 0.04 -7.97
C GLY A 206 1.15 0.81 -8.57
N PRO A 207 1.52 2.00 -8.05
CA PRO A 207 2.69 2.73 -8.53
C PRO A 207 4.00 1.94 -8.42
N GLN A 208 4.19 1.17 -7.36
CA GLN A 208 5.40 0.37 -7.16
C GLN A 208 5.48 -0.78 -8.17
N GLY A 209 4.36 -1.47 -8.45
CA GLY A 209 4.31 -2.51 -9.48
C GLY A 209 4.62 -1.94 -10.88
N MET A 210 3.89 -0.89 -11.28
CA MET A 210 4.02 -0.27 -12.61
C MET A 210 5.43 0.29 -12.84
N PHE A 211 6.04 0.91 -11.84
CA PHE A 211 7.39 1.49 -11.97
C PHE A 211 8.45 0.46 -12.36
N VAL A 212 8.35 -0.78 -11.86
CA VAL A 212 9.30 -1.85 -12.17
C VAL A 212 9.15 -2.29 -13.63
N THR A 213 7.92 -2.42 -14.13
CA THR A 213 7.65 -2.74 -15.54
C THR A 213 8.19 -1.66 -16.47
N GLU A 214 7.95 -0.38 -16.15
CA GLU A 214 8.49 0.75 -16.92
C GLU A 214 10.02 0.79 -16.89
N SER A 215 10.62 0.46 -15.75
CA SER A 215 12.08 0.37 -15.61
C SER A 215 12.66 -0.78 -16.45
N ALA A 216 11.95 -1.91 -16.53
CA ALA A 216 12.35 -3.03 -17.38
C ALA A 216 12.26 -2.67 -18.87
N ILE A 217 11.19 -2.00 -19.29
CA ILE A 217 11.02 -1.48 -20.66
C ILE A 217 12.12 -0.48 -20.99
N ALA A 218 12.45 0.42 -20.05
CA ALA A 218 13.52 1.39 -20.22
C ALA A 218 14.87 0.75 -20.53
N GLN A 219 15.27 -0.29 -19.79
CA GLN A 219 16.54 -0.98 -20.02
C GLN A 219 16.50 -1.86 -21.30
N ALA A 220 15.36 -2.46 -21.61
CA ALA A 220 15.16 -3.19 -22.86
C ALA A 220 15.30 -2.29 -24.09
N ALA A 221 14.75 -1.07 -24.03
CA ALA A 221 14.85 -0.06 -25.08
C ALA A 221 16.31 0.32 -25.36
N GLU A 222 17.10 0.55 -24.30
CA GLU A 222 18.53 0.84 -24.41
C GLU A 222 19.32 -0.31 -25.05
N THR A 223 18.97 -1.56 -24.71
CA THR A 223 19.62 -2.76 -25.27
C THR A 223 19.28 -2.97 -26.75
N LEU A 224 18.03 -2.72 -27.15
CA LEU A 224 17.56 -2.85 -28.54
C LEU A 224 17.92 -1.64 -29.42
N GLY A 225 18.31 -0.51 -28.83
CA GLY A 225 18.57 0.74 -29.56
C GLY A 225 17.30 1.36 -30.16
N ILE A 226 16.14 1.16 -29.53
CA ILE A 226 14.86 1.76 -29.93
C ILE A 226 14.29 2.60 -28.78
N SER A 227 13.29 3.44 -29.06
CA SER A 227 12.68 4.27 -28.02
C SER A 227 11.75 3.47 -27.11
N ARG A 228 11.59 3.93 -25.86
CA ARG A 228 10.71 3.29 -24.86
C ARG A 228 9.26 3.32 -25.32
N GLU A 229 8.84 4.45 -25.88
CA GLU A 229 7.50 4.70 -26.39
C GLU A 229 7.13 3.71 -27.49
N GLU A 230 8.09 3.32 -28.33
CA GLU A 230 7.83 2.35 -29.40
C GLU A 230 7.59 0.94 -28.84
N ILE A 231 8.35 0.51 -27.82
CA ILE A 231 8.07 -0.73 -27.09
C ILE A 231 6.71 -0.65 -26.42
N GLN A 232 6.42 0.44 -25.69
CA GLN A 232 5.14 0.62 -25.01
C GLN A 232 3.96 0.51 -25.99
N ARG A 233 4.02 1.25 -27.10
CA ARG A 233 2.96 1.30 -28.13
C ARG A 233 2.70 -0.06 -28.78
N ARG A 234 3.76 -0.84 -29.06
CA ARG A 234 3.64 -2.19 -29.66
C ARG A 234 2.98 -3.21 -28.74
N ASN A 235 3.00 -2.96 -27.43
CA ASN A 235 2.55 -3.93 -26.43
C ASN A 235 1.31 -3.47 -25.66
N LEU A 236 0.67 -2.34 -25.99
CA LEU A 236 -0.58 -1.95 -25.34
C LEU A 236 -1.64 -3.04 -25.48
N ILE A 237 -2.45 -3.23 -24.44
CA ILE A 237 -3.61 -4.12 -24.49
C ILE A 237 -4.56 -3.63 -25.61
N PRO A 238 -5.09 -4.55 -26.46
CA PRO A 238 -6.01 -4.20 -27.54
C PRO A 238 -7.36 -3.65 -27.04
#